data_AF-A0A316JVS8-F1
#
_entry.id   AF-A0A316JVS8-F1
#
_cell.length_a   1.000
_cell.length_b   1.000
_cell.length_c   1.000
_cell.angle_alpha   90.00
_cell.angle_beta   90.00
_cell.angle_gamma   90.00
#
_symmetry.space_group_name_H-M   'P 1'
#
loop_
_entity.id
_entity.type
_entity.pdbx_description
1 polymer ?
#
loop_
_entity_poly.entity_id
_entity_poly.type
_entity_poly.pdbx_seq_one_letter_code
_entity_poly.pdbx_strand_id
1 'polypeptide(L)' 'MNAKRTSLNELRQTKDSFYEVPTARATTSNYSIIEGYLRHMREEQRTSQVSLKNFLVYMERNHLQIVKS' A
#
# COMPACT_ATOMS: atom_id res chain seq x y z
N MET A 1 -2.78 -1.17 -51.97
CA MET A 1 -2.71 -1.23 -50.49
C MET A 1 -2.14 -2.60 -50.10
N ASN A 2 -0.85 -2.66 -49.75
CA ASN A 2 -0.20 -3.91 -49.36
C ASN A 2 -0.48 -4.18 -47.87
N ALA A 3 -1.43 -5.07 -47.59
CA ALA A 3 -1.57 -5.64 -46.25
C ALA A 3 -0.34 -6.51 -45.96
N LYS A 4 0.61 -5.97 -45.17
CA LYS A 4 1.76 -6.72 -44.68
C LYS A 4 1.23 -7.93 -43.89
N ARG A 5 1.45 -9.14 -44.40
CA ARG A 5 1.22 -10.40 -43.68
C ARG A 5 2.25 -10.48 -42.56
N THR A 6 1.85 -10.06 -41.37
CA THR A 6 2.58 -10.27 -40.12
C THR A 6 2.72 -11.78 -39.92
N SER A 7 3.95 -12.27 -39.76
CA SER A 7 4.15 -13.72 -39.60
C SER A 7 3.56 -14.20 -38.28
N LEU A 8 3.09 -15.45 -38.21
CA LEU A 8 2.57 -16.05 -36.96
C LEU A 8 3.56 -15.96 -35.78
N ASN A 9 4.86 -15.80 -36.06
CA ASN A 9 5.89 -15.56 -35.05
C ASN A 9 5.83 -14.15 -34.45
N GLU A 10 5.54 -13.12 -35.25
CA GLU A 10 5.40 -11.74 -34.77
C GLU A 10 4.16 -11.60 -33.86
N LEU A 11 3.12 -12.41 -34.11
CA LEU A 11 1.92 -12.48 -33.26
C LEU A 11 2.13 -13.24 -31.95
N ARG A 12 3.10 -14.18 -31.90
CA ARG A 12 3.46 -14.89 -30.66
C ARG A 12 4.25 -14.02 -29.70
N GLN A 13 4.97 -13.01 -30.20
CA GLN A 13 5.82 -12.14 -29.38
C GLN A 13 5.04 -11.08 -28.59
N THR A 14 3.77 -10.80 -28.93
CA THR A 14 2.94 -9.85 -28.17
C THR A 14 2.14 -10.49 -27.04
N LYS A 15 2.23 -11.83 -26.88
CA LYS A 15 1.47 -12.58 -25.87
C LYS A 15 2.17 -12.71 -24.51
N ASP A 16 3.35 -12.14 -24.36
CA ASP A 16 3.95 -11.92 -23.04
C ASP A 16 3.65 -10.50 -22.56
N SER A 17 2.36 -10.12 -22.63
CA SER A 17 1.89 -8.96 -21.89
C SER A 17 1.84 -9.39 -20.43
N PHE A 18 2.95 -9.18 -19.72
CA PHE A 18 2.99 -9.26 -18.27
C PHE A 18 2.03 -8.21 -17.72
N TYR A 19 0.78 -8.58 -17.49
CA TYR A 19 -0.08 -7.80 -16.62
C TYR A 19 0.51 -7.96 -15.21
N GLU A 20 1.43 -7.07 -14.83
CA GLU A 20 1.74 -6.89 -13.42
C GLU A 20 0.45 -6.40 -12.77
N VAL A 21 -0.26 -7.32 -12.12
CA VAL A 21 -1.32 -6.95 -11.18
C VAL A 21 -0.64 -6.01 -10.20
N PRO A 22 -1.06 -4.74 -10.06
CA PRO A 22 -0.48 -3.86 -9.07
C PRO A 22 -0.80 -4.53 -7.76
N THR A 23 0.19 -5.16 -7.14
CA THR A 23 0.07 -5.62 -5.76
C THR A 23 0.04 -4.34 -4.96
N ALA A 24 -1.15 -3.75 -4.85
CA ALA A 24 -1.49 -2.67 -3.93
C ALA A 24 -1.49 -3.24 -2.51
N ARG A 25 -0.45 -3.99 -2.13
CA ARG A 25 -0.03 -4.09 -0.76
C ARG A 25 0.88 -2.88 -0.54
N ALA A 26 0.27 -1.70 -0.55
CA ALA A 26 0.87 -0.59 0.16
C ALA A 26 0.92 -1.06 1.62
N THR A 27 2.08 -1.57 2.04
CA THR A 27 2.36 -1.90 3.44
C THR A 27 2.23 -0.59 4.20
N THR A 28 1.02 -0.32 4.67
CA THR A 28 0.69 0.92 5.34
C THR A 28 1.33 0.78 6.71
N SER A 29 2.43 1.49 6.95
CA SER A 29 3.10 1.44 8.24
C SER A 29 2.10 1.87 9.32
N ASN A 30 2.10 1.20 10.47
CA ASN A 30 1.31 1.60 11.63
C ASN A 30 1.50 3.10 11.96
N TYR A 31 2.71 3.61 11.70
CA TYR A 31 3.08 5.00 11.88
C TYR A 31 2.27 5.94 10.97
N SER A 32 2.10 5.62 9.68
CA SER A 32 1.36 6.47 8.75
C SER A 32 -0.14 6.50 9.05
N ILE A 33 -0.70 5.38 9.52
CA ILE A 33 -2.10 5.29 9.96
C ILE A 33 -2.32 6.18 11.20
N ILE A 34 -1.43 6.09 12.18
CA ILE A 34 -1.55 6.86 13.42
C ILE A 34 -1.27 8.36 13.17
N GLU A 35 -0.31 8.72 12.32
CA GLU A 35 -0.16 10.11 11.89
C GLU A 35 -1.40 10.66 11.19
N GLY A 36 -2.04 9.86 10.33
CA GLY A 36 -3.31 10.22 9.71
C GLY A 36 -4.40 10.49 10.74
N TYR A 37 -4.53 9.63 11.75
CA TYR A 37 -5.47 9.81 12.87
C TYR A 37 -5.17 11.08 13.67
N LEU A 38 -3.91 11.33 14.00
CA LEU A 38 -3.47 12.50 14.76
C LEU A 38 -3.77 13.82 14.04
N ARG A 39 -3.68 13.87 12.71
CA ARG A 39 -4.03 15.07 11.93
C ARG A 39 -5.50 15.47 12.06
N HIS A 40 -6.38 14.54 12.45
CA HIS A 40 -7.82 14.77 12.59
C HIS A 40 -8.25 14.98 14.05
N MET A 41 -7.32 14.92 15.02
CA MET A 41 -7.62 15.16 16.43
C MET A 41 -7.77 16.65 16.73
N ARG A 42 -8.69 16.99 17.64
CA ARG A 42 -8.85 18.35 18.19
C ARG A 42 -7.77 18.62 19.26
N GLU A 43 -7.39 19.87 19.47
CA GLU A 43 -6.32 20.25 20.42
C GLU A 43 -6.53 19.76 21.86
N GLU A 44 -7.79 19.64 22.28
CA GLU A 44 -8.21 19.13 23.60
C GLU A 44 -7.76 17.67 23.86
N GLN A 45 -7.34 16.95 22.81
CA GLN A 45 -6.97 15.52 22.89
C GLN A 45 -5.45 15.30 22.99
N ARG A 46 -4.65 16.33 23.29
CA ARG A 46 -3.17 16.25 23.40
C ARG A 46 -2.65 15.09 24.27
N THR A 47 -3.33 14.77 25.37
CA THR A 47 -2.98 13.63 26.25
C THR A 47 -3.00 12.30 25.50
N SER A 48 -3.84 12.18 24.48
CA SER A 48 -3.95 11.01 23.61
C SER A 48 -2.70 10.80 22.75
N GLN A 49 -1.92 11.85 22.46
CA GLN A 49 -0.72 11.74 21.62
C GLN A 49 0.40 10.93 22.30
N VAL A 50 0.59 11.10 23.61
CA VAL A 50 1.59 10.34 24.38
C VAL A 50 1.18 8.87 24.47
N SER A 51 -0.11 8.60 24.68
CA SER A 51 -0.67 7.24 24.69
C SER A 51 -0.48 6.53 23.35
N LEU A 52 -0.72 7.23 22.23
CA LEU A 52 -0.54 6.68 20.89
C LEU A 52 0.92 6.34 20.55
N LYS A 53 1.89 7.11 21.07
CA LYS A 53 3.31 6.76 20.94
C LYS A 53 3.66 5.46 21.67
N ASN A 54 3.17 5.30 22.89
CA ASN A 54 3.37 4.05 23.65
C ASN A 54 2.71 2.85 22.95
N PHE A 55 1.55 3.07 22.35
CA PHE A 55 0.85 2.06 21.55
C PHE A 55 1.65 1.65 20.30
N LEU A 56 2.25 2.60 19.58
CA LEU A 56 3.15 2.31 18.45
C LEU A 56 4.33 1.44 18.87
N VAL A 57 5.00 1.79 19.96
CA VAL A 57 6.14 1.01 20.50
C VAL A 57 5.71 -0.40 20.87
N TYR A 58 4.53 -0.56 21.48
CA TYR A 58 3.97 -1.88 21.78
C TYR A 58 3.73 -2.69 20.49
N MET A 59 3.08 -2.10 19.47
CA MET A 59 2.82 -2.81 18.22
C MET A 59 4.11 -3.24 17.52
N GLU A 60 5.12 -2.38 17.49
CA GLU A 60 6.41 -2.70 16.87
C GLU A 60 7.13 -3.84 17.58
N ARG A 61 7.16 -3.82 18.93
CA ARG A 61 7.75 -4.89 19.75
C ARG A 61 7.07 -6.24 19.58
N ASN A 62 5.78 -6.26 19.25
CA ASN A 62 4.99 -7.47 19.10
C ASN A 62 4.75 -7.85 17.62
N HIS A 63 5.40 -7.17 16.68
CA HIS A 63 5.23 -7.39 15.23
C HIS A 63 3.76 -7.32 14.77
N LEU A 64 2.97 -6.45 15.39
CA LEU A 64 1.56 -6.25 15.06
C LEU A 64 1.42 -5.25 13.91
N GLN A 65 0.45 -5.47 13.04
CA GLN A 65 0.08 -4.55 11.96
C GLN A 65 -1.41 -4.23 12.00
N ILE A 66 -1.73 -2.95 11.79
CA ILE A 66 -3.12 -2.52 11.60
C ILE A 66 -3.56 -2.95 10.20
N VAL A 67 -4.54 -3.86 10.15
CA VAL A 67 -5.14 -4.35 8.91
C VAL A 67 -6.61 -3.94 8.84
N LYS A 68 -7.08 -3.62 7.64
CA LYS A 68 -8.50 -3.30 7.40
C LYS A 68 -9.30 -4.62 7.44
N SER A 69 -10.32 -4.67 8.32
CA SER A 69 -11.29 -5.78 8.39
C SER A 69 -12.39 -5.66 7.35
#